data_AF-A0A545SS14-F1
#
_entry.id   AF-A0A545SS14-F1
#
_cell.length_a   1.000
_cell.length_b   1.000
_cell.length_c   1.000
_cell.angle_alpha   90.00
_cell.angle_beta   90.00
_cell.angle_gamma   90.00
#
_symmetry.space_group_name_H-M   'P 1'
#
loop_
_entity.id
_entity.type
_entity.pdbx_description
1 polymer ?
#
loop_
_entity_poly.entity_id
_entity_poly.type
_entity_poly.pdbx_seq_one_letter_code
_entity_poly.pdbx_strand_id
1 'polypeptide(L)'
;MLLNAGRRRHEPRVGVDQVHNYYEHLVLEEITLTNERSRTDLDFLADVACVALNRLPPRYVRHDVDLTFFMSPLELQNMQEKIQSAVKQAIDYVVSRDRQKVADDEEQA
;
A
#
# COMPACT_ATOMS: atom_id res chain seq x y z
N MET A 1 3.89 18.59 25.33
CA MET A 1 2.85 19.38 24.64
C MET A 1 3.45 19.94 23.36
N LEU A 2 3.12 19.36 22.21
CA LEU A 2 3.43 19.98 20.91
C LEU A 2 2.14 20.61 20.39
N LEU A 3 2.17 21.94 20.34
CA LEU A 3 1.08 22.79 19.93
C LEU A 3 0.72 22.53 18.46
N ASN A 4 -0.58 22.42 18.22
CA ASN A 4 -1.23 22.58 16.92
C ASN A 4 -0.71 23.86 16.22
N ALA A 5 0.24 23.70 15.31
CA ALA A 5 0.51 24.68 14.26
C ALA A 5 -0.31 24.25 13.03
N GLY A 6 -1.22 25.12 12.62
CA GLY A 6 -2.27 24.82 11.65
C GLY A 6 -1.79 24.07 10.40
N ARG A 7 -2.54 23.03 10.06
CA ARG A 7 -2.56 22.46 8.71
C ARG A 7 -2.91 23.58 7.72
N ARG A 8 -1.91 24.31 7.24
CA ARG A 8 -1.98 24.85 5.89
C ARG A 8 -2.16 23.64 5.00
N ARG A 9 -3.37 23.42 4.50
CA ARG A 9 -3.58 22.56 3.35
C ARG A 9 -2.69 23.14 2.27
N HIS A 10 -1.56 22.50 2.02
CA HIS A 10 -0.76 22.79 0.87
C HIS A 10 -1.61 22.28 -0.29
N GLU A 11 -2.44 23.15 -0.87
CA GLU A 11 -3.12 22.83 -2.12
C GLU A 11 -2.01 22.49 -3.11
N PRO A 12 -1.91 21.25 -3.59
CA PRO A 12 -0.82 20.86 -4.46
C PRO A 12 -0.93 21.72 -5.72
N ARG A 13 0.20 22.26 -6.19
CA ARG A 13 0.22 22.92 -7.49
C ARG A 13 -0.30 21.91 -8.53
N VAL A 14 -1.24 22.32 -9.38
CA VAL A 14 -1.78 21.50 -10.46
C VAL A 14 -0.61 20.83 -11.20
N GLY A 15 -0.41 19.52 -10.97
CA GLY A 15 0.74 18.75 -11.47
C GLY A 15 1.43 17.83 -10.46
N VAL A 16 1.44 18.13 -9.14
CA VAL A 16 2.06 17.20 -8.16
C VAL A 16 1.23 15.94 -7.94
N ASP A 17 -0.10 16.02 -8.07
CA ASP A 17 -1.02 14.87 -8.04
C ASP A 17 -0.82 13.88 -9.21
N GLN A 18 0.04 14.22 -10.19
CA GLN A 18 0.39 13.29 -11.27
C GLN A 18 1.55 12.37 -10.87
N VAL A 19 2.32 12.71 -9.83
CA VAL A 19 3.44 11.88 -9.36
C VAL A 19 2.95 10.92 -8.29
N HIS A 20 3.01 9.63 -8.57
CA HIS A 20 2.54 8.56 -7.68
C HIS A 20 3.50 7.38 -7.71
N ASN A 21 3.41 6.49 -6.73
CA ASN A 21 4.21 5.27 -6.76
C ASN A 21 3.55 4.27 -7.72
N TYR A 22 4.32 3.77 -8.68
CA TYR A 22 3.88 2.81 -9.70
C TYR A 22 3.21 1.57 -9.10
N TYR A 23 3.63 1.17 -7.90
CA TYR A 23 3.10 -0.01 -7.22
C TYR A 23 1.70 0.20 -6.62
N GLU A 24 1.19 1.43 -6.50
CA GLU A 24 -0.06 1.71 -5.78
C GLU A 24 -1.24 0.91 -6.34
N HIS A 25 -1.50 1.02 -7.65
CA HIS A 25 -2.63 0.31 -8.26
C HIS A 25 -2.43 -1.21 -8.27
N LEU A 26 -1.22 -1.66 -8.59
CA LEU A 26 -0.88 -3.08 -8.66
C LEU A 26 -1.02 -3.78 -7.30
N VAL A 27 -0.61 -3.12 -6.22
CA VAL A 27 -0.76 -3.62 -4.86
C VAL A 27 -2.24 -3.72 -4.48
N LEU A 28 -3.04 -2.69 -4.78
CA LEU A 28 -4.47 -2.68 -4.47
C LEU A 28 -5.22 -3.80 -5.20
N GLU A 29 -4.90 -4.01 -6.48
CA GLU A 29 -5.45 -5.11 -7.28
C GLU A 29 -5.08 -6.47 -6.68
N GLU A 30 -3.80 -6.71 -6.40
CA GLU A 30 -3.32 -7.97 -5.85
C GLU A 30 -3.92 -8.28 -4.46
N ILE A 31 -4.10 -7.27 -3.59
CA ILE A 31 -4.78 -7.45 -2.30
C ILE A 31 -6.23 -7.91 -2.52
N THR A 32 -6.93 -7.28 -3.46
CA THR A 32 -8.34 -7.56 -3.79
C THR A 32 -8.55 -8.93 -4.43
N LEU A 33 -7.52 -9.45 -5.10
CA LEU A 33 -7.48 -10.81 -5.63
C LEU A 33 -7.15 -11.85 -4.54
N THR A 34 -6.26 -11.49 -3.60
CA THR A 34 -5.76 -12.43 -2.59
C THR A 34 -6.73 -12.60 -1.41
N ASN A 35 -7.48 -11.56 -1.02
CA ASN A 35 -8.29 -11.60 0.21
C ASN A 35 -9.64 -10.91 0.05
N GLU A 36 -10.74 -11.67 0.15
CA GLU A 36 -12.11 -11.15 0.06
C GLU A 36 -12.46 -10.11 1.13
N ARG A 37 -11.82 -10.15 2.32
CA ARG A 37 -12.04 -9.15 3.38
C ARG A 37 -11.74 -7.73 2.89
N SER A 38 -10.75 -7.57 2.01
CA SER A 38 -10.35 -6.25 1.52
C SER A 38 -11.40 -5.58 0.63
N ARG A 39 -12.41 -6.32 0.14
CA ARG A 39 -13.51 -5.77 -0.66
C ARG A 39 -14.57 -5.08 0.18
N THR A 40 -14.69 -5.47 1.46
CA THR A 40 -15.72 -4.95 2.37
C THR A 40 -15.14 -4.09 3.50
N ASP A 41 -13.87 -4.30 3.84
CA ASP A 41 -13.16 -3.61 4.92
C ASP A 41 -12.08 -2.68 4.33
N LEU A 42 -12.44 -1.40 4.17
CA LEU A 42 -11.57 -0.38 3.60
C LEU A 42 -10.37 -0.04 4.50
N ASP A 43 -10.55 -0.12 5.81
CA ASP A 43 -9.47 0.14 6.77
C ASP A 43 -8.43 -0.99 6.70
N PHE A 44 -8.88 -2.25 6.62
CA PHE A 44 -8.00 -3.39 6.38
C PHE A 44 -7.26 -3.28 5.04
N LEU A 45 -7.96 -2.91 3.96
CA LEU A 45 -7.34 -2.69 2.65
C LEU A 45 -6.24 -1.61 2.73
N ALA A 46 -6.52 -0.47 3.37
CA ALA A 46 -5.57 0.62 3.52
C ALA A 46 -4.36 0.24 4.37
N ASP A 47 -4.57 -0.48 5.48
CA ASP A 47 -3.49 -0.98 6.35
C ASP A 47 -2.57 -1.95 5.60
N VAL A 48 -3.15 -2.92 4.88
CA VAL A 48 -2.38 -3.90 4.10
C VAL A 48 -1.62 -3.21 2.96
N ALA A 49 -2.26 -2.30 2.23
CA ALA A 49 -1.62 -1.55 1.15
C ALA A 49 -0.44 -0.73 1.66
N CYS A 50 -0.60 -0.03 2.79
CA CYS A 50 0.47 0.76 3.42
C CYS A 50 1.67 -0.12 3.78
N VAL A 51 1.42 -1.28 4.39
CA VAL A 51 2.49 -2.22 4.78
C VAL A 51 3.16 -2.84 3.55
N ALA A 52 2.41 -3.21 2.52
CA ALA A 52 2.94 -3.79 1.30
C ALA A 52 3.81 -2.79 0.51
N LEU A 53 3.34 -1.55 0.33
CA LEU A 53 4.07 -0.51 -0.40
C LEU A 53 5.40 -0.17 0.27
N ASN A 54 5.45 -0.16 1.60
CA ASN A 54 6.69 0.08 2.35
C ASN A 54 7.70 -1.08 2.29
N ARG A 55 7.32 -2.24 1.77
CA ARG A 55 8.21 -3.39 1.54
C ARG A 55 8.76 -3.45 0.12
N LEU A 56 8.17 -2.69 -0.80
CA LEU A 56 8.63 -2.59 -2.17
C LEU A 56 9.62 -1.42 -2.30
N PRO A 57 10.60 -1.50 -3.22
CA PRO A 57 11.45 -0.35 -3.51
C PRO A 57 10.57 0.81 -4.02
N PRO A 58 10.70 2.04 -3.50
CA PRO A 58 9.86 3.15 -3.95
C PRO A 58 10.14 3.46 -5.42
N ARG A 59 9.10 3.60 -6.23
CA ARG A 59 9.23 3.87 -7.66
C ARG A 59 8.18 4.88 -8.13
N TYR A 60 8.56 6.15 -8.12
CA TYR A 60 7.64 7.25 -8.48
C TYR A 60 7.64 7.54 -9.97
N VAL A 61 6.46 7.74 -10.52
CA VAL A 61 6.23 8.07 -11.93
C VAL A 61 5.17 9.12 -12.11
N ARG A 62 5.24 9.79 -13.27
CA ARG A 62 4.18 10.67 -13.75
C ARG A 62 3.17 9.95 -14.65
N HIS A 63 3.67 9.08 -15.54
CA HIS A 63 2.83 8.25 -16.41
C HIS A 63 3.36 6.81 -16.44
N ASP A 64 2.48 5.86 -16.17
CA ASP A 64 2.83 4.42 -16.13
C ASP A 64 3.29 3.86 -17.48
N VAL A 65 2.81 4.48 -18.57
CA VAL A 65 3.17 4.12 -19.94
C VAL A 65 4.66 4.34 -20.22
N ASP A 66 5.26 5.36 -19.59
CA ASP A 66 6.69 5.65 -19.74
C ASP A 66 7.50 4.49 -19.13
N LEU A 67 7.10 4.00 -17.96
CA LEU A 67 7.80 2.90 -17.29
C LEU A 67 7.63 1.57 -18.01
N THR A 68 6.40 1.22 -18.38
CA THR A 68 6.10 -0.08 -18.99
C THR A 68 6.79 -0.25 -20.34
N PHE A 69 6.97 0.84 -21.10
CA PHE A 69 7.67 0.82 -22.39
C PHE A 69 9.15 0.43 -22.28
N PHE A 70 9.82 0.78 -21.18
CA PHE A 70 11.24 0.47 -20.97
C PHE A 70 11.50 -0.82 -20.20
N MET A 71 10.45 -1.53 -19.74
CA MET A 71 10.61 -2.77 -18.98
C MET A 71 10.56 -4.00 -19.89
N SER A 72 11.53 -4.89 -19.71
CA SER A 72 11.51 -6.20 -20.34
C SER A 72 10.43 -7.11 -19.73
N PRO A 73 9.94 -8.13 -20.47
CA PRO A 73 8.98 -9.09 -19.92
C PRO A 73 9.46 -9.79 -18.64
N LEU A 74 10.77 -10.06 -18.55
CA LEU A 74 11.38 -10.66 -17.36
C LEU A 74 11.33 -9.72 -16.15
N GLU A 75 11.56 -8.42 -16.35
CA GLU A 75 11.45 -7.43 -15.28
C GLU A 75 10.01 -7.28 -14.79
N LEU A 76 9.04 -7.30 -15.70
CA LEU A 76 7.62 -7.29 -15.35
C LEU A 76 7.23 -8.52 -14.53
N GLN A 77 7.69 -9.71 -14.93
CA GLN A 77 7.43 -10.93 -14.17
C GLN A 77 8.06 -10.86 -12.76
N ASN A 78 9.34 -10.52 -12.67
CA ASN A 78 10.03 -10.38 -11.39
C ASN A 78 9.37 -9.32 -10.49
N MET A 79 8.80 -8.29 -11.10
CA MET A 79 8.04 -7.26 -10.40
C MET A 79 6.75 -7.83 -9.81
N GLN A 80 5.97 -8.57 -10.61
CA GLN A 80 4.74 -9.19 -10.14
C GLN A 80 5.00 -10.16 -8.98
N GLU A 81 6.04 -10.99 -9.07
CA GLU A 81 6.42 -11.92 -8.00
C GLU A 81 6.78 -11.18 -6.69
N LYS A 82 7.46 -10.04 -6.79
CA LYS A 82 7.75 -9.19 -5.62
C LYS A 82 6.49 -8.59 -5.01
N ILE A 83 5.56 -8.13 -5.84
CA ILE A 83 4.27 -7.57 -5.38
C ILE A 83 3.48 -8.64 -4.64
N GLN A 84 3.32 -9.83 -5.23
CA GLN A 84 2.63 -10.97 -4.61
C GLN A 84 3.23 -11.34 -3.25
N SER A 85 4.55 -11.43 -3.17
CA SER A 85 5.25 -11.74 -1.92
C SER A 85 5.06 -10.64 -0.86
N ALA A 86 5.15 -9.37 -1.25
CA ALA A 86 4.95 -8.24 -0.35
C ALA A 86 3.51 -8.17 0.18
N VAL A 87 2.52 -8.37 -0.68
CA VAL A 87 1.09 -8.40 -0.31
C VAL A 87 0.79 -9.53 0.66
N LYS A 88 1.26 -10.75 0.38
CA LYS A 88 1.07 -11.88 1.28
C LYS A 88 1.63 -11.60 2.68
N GLN A 89 2.87 -11.12 2.76
CA GLN A 89 3.49 -10.76 4.03
C GLN A 89 2.77 -9.60 4.73
N ALA A 90 2.17 -8.67 3.97
CA ALA A 90 1.40 -7.56 4.54
C ALA A 90 0.09 -8.04 5.16
N ILE A 91 -0.63 -8.92 4.47
CA ILE A 91 -1.85 -9.55 4.99
C ILE A 91 -1.55 -10.30 6.29
N ASP A 92 -0.52 -11.16 6.29
CA ASP A 92 -0.14 -11.94 7.48
C ASP A 92 0.22 -11.02 8.67
N TYR A 93 0.90 -9.90 8.39
CA TYR A 93 1.25 -8.91 9.40
C TYR A 93 0.03 -8.18 9.97
N VAL A 94 -0.89 -7.71 9.11
CA VAL A 94 -2.07 -6.97 9.58
C VAL A 94 -3.01 -7.89 10.35
N VAL A 95 -3.23 -9.13 9.88
CA VAL A 95 -4.08 -10.11 10.57
C VAL A 95 -3.50 -10.49 11.94
N SER A 96 -2.19 -10.67 12.05
CA SER A 96 -1.56 -10.97 13.34
C SER A 96 -1.63 -9.78 14.30
N ARG A 97 -1.45 -8.55 13.80
CA ARG A 97 -1.61 -7.32 14.59
C ARG A 97 -3.05 -7.13 15.09
N ASP A 98 -4.05 -7.39 14.26
CA ASP A 98 -5.47 -7.30 14.65
C ASP A 98 -5.78 -8.25 15.82
N ARG A 99 -5.26 -9.49 15.78
CA ARG A 99 -5.43 -10.47 16.86
C ARG A 99 -4.77 -10.02 18.17
N GLN A 100 -3.60 -9.39 18.08
CA GLN A 100 -2.91 -8.84 19.26
C GLN A 100 -3.70 -7.71 19.90
N LYS A 101 -4.23 -6.77 19.09
CA LYS A 101 -5.08 -5.69 19.61
C LYS A 101 -6.29 -6.21 20.38
N VAL A 102 -6.97 -7.23 19.86
CA VAL A 102 -8.13 -7.83 20.55
C VAL A 102 -7.73 -8.45 21.89
N ALA A 103 -6.58 -9.15 21.96
CA ALA A 103 -6.09 -9.72 23.22
C ALA A 103 -5.71 -8.64 24.25
N ASP A 104 -5.07 -7.57 23.80
CA ASP A 104 -4.67 -6.44 24.65
C ASP A 104 -5.89 -5.69 25.21
N ASP A 105 -6.98 -5.59 24.44
CA ASP A 105 -8.24 -4.96 24.85
C ASP A 105 -9.02 -5.84 25.86
N GLU A 106 -8.97 -7.17 25.73
CA GLU A 106 -9.59 -8.12 26.68
C GLU A 106 -8.86 -8.16 28.03
N GLU A 107 -7.53 -8.03 28.05
CA GLU A 107 -6.74 -8.04 29.29
C GLU A 107 -6.86 -6.72 30.09
N GLN A 108 -7.33 -5.65 29.46
CA GLN A 108 -7.55 -4.34 30.07
C GLN A 108 -9.00 -4.10 30.52
N ALA A 109 -9.93 -5.00 30.21
CA ALA A 109 -11.36 -4.93 30.55
C ALA A 109 -11.71 -5.70 31.84
#